data_AF-A0A2G9MD41-F1
#
_entry.id   AF-A0A2G9MD41-F1
#
_cell.length_a   1.000
_cell.length_b   1.000
_cell.length_c   1.000
_cell.angle_alpha   90.00
_cell.angle_beta   90.00
_cell.angle_gamma   90.00
#
_symmetry.space_group_name_H-M   'P 1'
#
loop_
_entity.id
_entity.type
_entity.pdbx_description
1 polymer ?
#
loop_
_entity_poly.entity_id
_entity_poly.type
_entity_poly.pdbx_seq_one_letter_code
_entity_poly.pdbx_strand_id
1 'polypeptide(L)'
;MTFKINKKGAFFHWALLGIIGAIAVFFILSDSITLSQKIPGEWSFDFLYGAFYASETKLLEYDSTTRQTARDSAVALAEKGGFSTKTPCGIQNDIVLWHKGDEWCIPDASTNFVSLFHSAFVIAFGNDVHEITVKEKILSGKSDVLKLDTMPFHTNAPREYKHTYSREYAFTIDTGYDLAEYSTIYQEAQSLVTACGASPNLLSCLSQNMGLQWRDETCITKNYFPTLGTRILPFCVISPSVFDIKYKFALDFTPPNAFPVRDVSVSYDSSIDRYAVRFTKDNFAEKYTIYYSDATYLEGRSGKAVDIFTSSLADFGYFYESNEIQPNNLIINDDVCSDFVLGDDEKAYLCGDTILYFISDNRLTTDEGIAVAVTTIFDGEESDTLQVTKHLNS
;
A
#
# COMPACT_ATOMS: atom_id res chain seq x y z
N MET A 1 22.18 83.01 -42.73
CA MET A 1 20.98 82.37 -43.31
C MET A 1 19.78 82.71 -42.43
N THR A 2 18.89 83.56 -42.91
CA THR A 2 17.63 83.90 -42.23
C THR A 2 16.56 82.92 -42.71
N PHE A 3 16.14 82.00 -41.83
CA PHE A 3 15.04 81.09 -42.13
C PHE A 3 13.73 81.87 -42.24
N LYS A 4 13.16 81.91 -43.45
CA LYS A 4 11.87 82.56 -43.73
C LYS A 4 10.75 81.61 -43.27
N ILE A 5 10.37 81.73 -42.00
CA ILE A 5 9.31 80.88 -41.41
C ILE A 5 8.00 81.13 -42.16
N ASN A 6 7.35 80.04 -42.61
CA ASN A 6 6.03 80.09 -43.22
C ASN A 6 5.02 80.61 -42.18
N LYS A 7 4.47 81.82 -42.40
CA LYS A 7 3.55 82.50 -41.48
C LYS A 7 2.35 81.63 -41.08
N LYS A 8 1.89 80.73 -41.96
CA LYS A 8 0.80 79.79 -41.65
C LYS A 8 1.23 78.69 -40.67
N GLY A 9 2.47 78.19 -40.78
CA GLY A 9 3.01 77.20 -39.86
C GLY A 9 3.28 77.78 -38.45
N ALA A 10 3.73 79.03 -38.38
CA ALA A 10 3.93 79.72 -37.10
C ALA A 10 2.61 79.86 -36.32
N PHE A 11 1.51 80.23 -36.99
CA PHE A 11 0.20 80.33 -36.35
C PHE A 11 -0.29 78.98 -35.79
N PHE A 12 -0.17 77.89 -36.56
CA PHE A 12 -0.54 76.55 -36.10
C PHE A 12 0.30 76.09 -34.91
N HIS A 13 1.60 76.39 -34.88
CA HIS A 13 2.47 76.01 -33.77
C HIS A 13 2.07 76.72 -32.46
N TRP A 14 1.77 78.02 -32.51
CA TRP A 14 1.31 78.77 -31.34
C TRP A 14 -0.08 78.35 -30.87
N ALA A 15 -0.99 78.03 -31.79
CA ALA A 15 -2.30 77.49 -31.44
C ALA A 15 -2.18 76.12 -30.73
N LEU A 16 -1.32 75.23 -31.24
CA LEU A 16 -1.06 73.92 -30.62
C LEU A 16 -0.42 74.08 -29.23
N LEU A 17 0.57 74.97 -29.07
CA LEU A 17 1.16 75.28 -27.77
C LEU A 17 0.13 75.85 -26.78
N GLY A 18 -0.80 76.68 -27.25
CA GLY A 18 -1.91 77.17 -26.44
C GLY A 18 -2.84 76.06 -25.97
N ILE A 19 -3.17 75.09 -26.84
CA ILE A 19 -3.98 73.92 -26.48
C ILE A 19 -3.26 73.04 -25.45
N ILE A 20 -1.98 72.73 -25.69
CA ILE A 20 -1.17 71.92 -24.76
C ILE A 20 -1.05 72.63 -23.40
N GLY A 21 -0.82 73.94 -23.41
CA GLY A 21 -0.79 74.76 -22.20
C GLY A 21 -2.12 74.76 -21.45
N ALA A 22 -3.25 74.88 -22.16
CA ALA A 22 -4.58 74.81 -21.56
C ALA A 22 -4.89 73.44 -20.96
N ILE A 23 -4.48 72.35 -21.63
CA ILE A 23 -4.62 70.98 -21.11
C ILE A 23 -3.75 70.80 -19.86
N ALA A 24 -2.50 71.27 -19.86
CA ALA A 24 -1.62 71.18 -18.71
C ALA A 24 -2.16 71.99 -17.52
N VAL A 25 -2.64 73.22 -17.76
CA VAL A 25 -3.28 74.06 -16.74
C VAL A 25 -4.56 73.40 -16.22
N PHE A 26 -5.36 72.78 -17.09
CA PHE A 26 -6.54 72.02 -16.67
C PHE A 26 -6.17 70.86 -15.75
N PHE A 27 -5.12 70.09 -16.06
CA PHE A 27 -4.64 69.02 -15.17
C PHE A 27 -4.11 69.55 -13.84
N ILE A 28 -3.34 70.64 -13.84
CA ILE A 28 -2.84 71.26 -12.60
C ILE A 28 -3.99 71.81 -11.73
N LEU A 29 -4.97 72.46 -12.36
CA LEU A 29 -6.12 73.01 -11.65
C LEU A 29 -7.07 71.91 -11.17
N SER A 30 -7.23 70.82 -11.92
CA SER A 30 -8.05 69.69 -11.47
C SER A 30 -7.40 68.92 -10.32
N ASP A 31 -6.08 68.83 -10.26
CA ASP A 31 -5.34 68.21 -9.15
C ASP A 31 -5.42 69.04 -7.85
N SER A 32 -5.64 70.36 -7.97
CA SER A 32 -5.74 71.29 -6.84
C SER A 32 -7.18 71.58 -6.38
N ILE A 33 -8.19 71.13 -7.12
CA ILE A 33 -9.57 71.10 -6.63
C ILE A 33 -9.73 69.87 -5.74
N THR A 34 -9.37 70.01 -4.46
CA THR A 34 -9.87 69.10 -3.42
C THR A 34 -11.37 69.32 -3.31
N LEU A 35 -12.15 68.53 -4.04
CA LEU A 35 -13.60 68.41 -3.86
C LEU A 35 -13.85 67.94 -2.42
N SER A 36 -14.03 68.89 -1.50
CA SER A 36 -14.50 68.66 -0.12
C SER A 36 -15.98 68.22 -0.08
N GLN A 37 -16.55 67.80 -1.21
CA GLN A 37 -17.84 67.15 -1.24
C GLN A 37 -17.60 65.66 -1.05
N LYS A 38 -17.97 65.17 0.14
CA LYS A 38 -18.12 63.74 0.46
C LYS A 38 -18.81 63.07 -0.74
N ILE A 39 -18.06 62.37 -1.57
CA ILE A 39 -18.61 61.77 -2.78
C ILE A 39 -19.59 60.71 -2.30
N PRO A 40 -20.91 60.86 -2.53
CA PRO A 40 -21.85 59.83 -2.13
C PRO A 40 -21.46 58.53 -2.82
N GLY A 41 -21.09 57.51 -2.05
CA GLY A 41 -20.60 56.22 -2.55
C GLY A 41 -19.10 55.96 -2.39
N GLU A 42 -18.30 56.87 -1.83
CA GLU A 42 -16.87 56.65 -1.53
C GLU A 42 -16.67 55.42 -0.63
N TRP A 43 -17.43 55.32 0.46
CA TRP A 43 -17.43 54.12 1.31
C TRP A 43 -17.79 52.87 0.53
N SER A 44 -18.78 52.94 -0.36
CA SER A 44 -19.19 51.79 -1.18
C SER A 44 -18.10 51.37 -2.14
N PHE A 45 -17.36 52.33 -2.73
CA PHE A 45 -16.24 52.05 -3.62
C PHE A 45 -15.06 51.44 -2.84
N ASP A 46 -14.67 52.04 -1.72
CA ASP A 46 -13.61 51.53 -0.84
C ASP A 46 -13.94 50.13 -0.29
N PHE A 47 -15.21 49.91 0.08
CA PHE A 47 -15.68 48.59 0.47
C PHE A 47 -15.60 47.58 -0.68
N LEU A 48 -16.12 47.92 -1.87
CA LEU A 48 -16.16 47.01 -3.00
C LEU A 48 -14.75 46.64 -3.51
N TYR A 49 -13.87 47.62 -3.68
CA TYR A 49 -12.54 47.39 -4.24
C TYR A 49 -11.51 47.02 -3.17
N GLY A 50 -11.51 47.72 -2.02
CA GLY A 50 -10.52 47.53 -0.98
C GLY A 50 -10.78 46.31 -0.10
N ALA A 51 -12.05 46.04 0.25
CA ALA A 51 -12.40 44.96 1.18
C ALA A 51 -12.99 43.74 0.47
N PHE A 52 -14.06 43.91 -0.31
CA PHE A 52 -14.80 42.80 -0.92
C PHE A 52 -13.98 42.08 -1.97
N TYR A 53 -13.47 42.80 -2.99
CA TYR A 53 -12.68 42.18 -4.06
C TYR A 53 -11.41 41.49 -3.54
N ALA A 54 -10.68 42.14 -2.62
CA ALA A 54 -9.52 41.55 -1.97
C ALA A 54 -9.89 40.30 -1.16
N SER A 55 -11.02 40.33 -0.45
CA SER A 55 -11.50 39.18 0.31
C SER A 55 -11.96 38.02 -0.57
N GLU A 56 -12.63 38.28 -1.68
CA GLU A 56 -13.08 37.24 -2.62
C GLU A 56 -11.89 36.62 -3.35
N THR A 57 -10.88 37.42 -3.70
CA THR A 57 -9.63 36.92 -4.29
C THR A 57 -8.90 35.99 -3.31
N LYS A 58 -8.78 36.39 -2.04
CA LYS A 58 -8.21 35.53 -0.99
C LYS A 58 -9.04 34.27 -0.76
N LEU A 59 -10.37 34.37 -0.78
CA LEU A 59 -11.25 33.21 -0.62
C LEU A 59 -11.03 32.19 -1.75
N LEU A 60 -10.91 32.67 -2.99
CA LEU A 60 -10.63 31.81 -4.14
C LEU A 60 -9.26 31.13 -4.04
N GLU A 61 -8.23 31.84 -3.58
CA GLU A 61 -6.90 31.28 -3.31
C GLU A 61 -6.96 30.20 -2.21
N TYR A 62 -7.69 30.48 -1.12
CA TYR A 62 -7.95 29.53 -0.05
C TYR A 62 -8.64 28.27 -0.58
N ASP A 63 -9.72 28.41 -1.33
CA ASP A 63 -10.47 27.27 -1.88
C ASP A 63 -9.61 26.42 -2.83
N SER A 64 -8.86 27.08 -3.72
CA SER A 64 -7.97 26.41 -4.68
C SER A 64 -6.88 25.61 -3.95
N THR A 65 -6.21 26.24 -2.99
CA THR A 65 -5.15 25.58 -2.22
C THR A 65 -5.71 24.50 -1.32
N THR A 66 -6.86 24.71 -0.67
CA THR A 66 -7.54 23.69 0.16
C THR A 66 -7.82 22.43 -0.66
N ARG A 67 -8.36 22.57 -1.89
CA ARG A 67 -8.61 21.42 -2.78
C ARG A 67 -7.32 20.69 -3.15
N GLN A 68 -6.27 21.43 -3.50
CA GLN A 68 -4.99 20.83 -3.86
C GLN A 68 -4.36 20.11 -2.65
N THR A 69 -4.33 20.75 -1.48
CA THR A 69 -3.83 20.14 -0.24
C THR A 69 -4.62 18.90 0.16
N ALA A 70 -5.95 18.91 0.01
CA ALA A 70 -6.78 17.74 0.26
C ALA A 70 -6.43 16.58 -0.67
N ARG A 71 -6.25 16.85 -1.97
CA ARG A 71 -5.83 15.84 -2.94
C ARG A 71 -4.44 15.29 -2.63
N ASP A 72 -3.47 16.15 -2.36
CA ASP A 72 -2.10 15.73 -2.03
C ASP A 72 -2.07 14.91 -0.74
N SER A 73 -2.90 15.27 0.24
CA SER A 73 -3.04 14.52 1.48
C SER A 73 -3.68 13.15 1.27
N ALA A 74 -4.67 13.05 0.39
CA ALA A 74 -5.30 11.78 0.02
C ALA A 74 -4.29 10.85 -0.69
N VAL A 75 -3.51 11.40 -1.62
CA VAL A 75 -2.43 10.67 -2.30
C VAL A 75 -1.40 10.19 -1.28
N ALA A 76 -0.88 11.09 -0.44
CA ALA A 76 0.11 10.73 0.58
C ALA A 76 -0.41 9.71 1.59
N LEU A 77 -1.69 9.77 1.94
CA LEU A 77 -2.35 8.80 2.80
C LEU A 77 -2.43 7.42 2.12
N ALA A 78 -2.87 7.37 0.86
CA ALA A 78 -2.98 6.13 0.08
C ALA A 78 -1.61 5.46 -0.15
N GLU A 79 -0.56 6.26 -0.39
CA GLU A 79 0.80 5.76 -0.53
C GLU A 79 1.37 5.15 0.76
N LYS A 80 0.84 5.54 1.92
CA LYS A 80 1.19 5.00 3.24
C LYS A 80 0.17 3.97 3.73
N GLY A 81 -0.63 3.41 2.82
CA GLY A 81 -1.65 2.41 3.17
C GLY A 81 -2.66 2.92 4.21
N GLY A 82 -2.96 4.22 4.25
CA GLY A 82 -3.89 4.81 5.21
C GLY A 82 -3.27 5.27 6.53
N PHE A 83 -1.98 5.06 6.76
CA PHE A 83 -1.31 5.48 8.00
C PHE A 83 -0.58 6.82 7.87
N SER A 84 -0.44 7.54 8.97
CA SER A 84 0.30 8.83 9.00
C SER A 84 1.81 8.62 9.11
N THR A 85 2.27 7.72 9.99
CA THR A 85 3.72 7.48 10.24
C THR A 85 4.06 6.05 10.70
N LYS A 86 3.37 5.50 11.70
CA LYS A 86 3.62 4.17 12.27
C LYS A 86 2.42 3.25 12.06
N THR A 87 2.71 2.00 11.76
CA THR A 87 1.73 0.91 11.60
C THR A 87 2.03 -0.14 12.67
N PRO A 88 1.02 -0.69 13.38
CA PRO A 88 1.24 -1.76 14.34
C PRO A 88 1.87 -3.02 13.72
N CYS A 89 1.55 -3.33 12.46
CA CYS A 89 2.09 -4.48 11.74
C CYS A 89 3.50 -4.23 11.19
N GLY A 90 3.96 -2.98 11.21
CA GLY A 90 5.28 -2.59 10.73
C GLY A 90 5.33 -2.29 9.23
N ILE A 91 6.54 -2.07 8.74
CA ILE A 91 6.85 -1.66 7.37
C ILE A 91 7.85 -2.66 6.80
N GLN A 92 7.61 -3.14 5.58
CA GLN A 92 8.53 -4.02 4.86
C GLN A 92 8.83 -3.41 3.49
N ASN A 93 10.11 -3.19 3.20
CA ASN A 93 10.57 -2.57 1.94
C ASN A 93 9.83 -1.25 1.63
N ASP A 94 9.74 -0.36 2.62
CA ASP A 94 9.01 0.93 2.55
C ASP A 94 7.50 0.82 2.30
N ILE A 95 6.91 -0.37 2.38
CA ILE A 95 5.48 -0.62 2.21
C ILE A 95 4.86 -1.02 3.54
N VAL A 96 3.74 -0.38 3.87
CA VAL A 96 3.00 -0.61 5.12
C VAL A 96 2.30 -1.97 5.09
N LEU A 97 2.50 -2.77 6.13
CA LEU A 97 1.78 -4.02 6.32
C LEU A 97 0.38 -3.74 6.87
N TRP A 98 -0.64 -4.25 6.18
CA TRP A 98 -2.02 -4.30 6.70
C TRP A 98 -2.29 -5.59 7.46
N HIS A 99 -1.46 -6.61 7.23
CA HIS A 99 -1.61 -7.94 7.80
C HIS A 99 -0.23 -8.52 8.10
N LYS A 100 -0.09 -9.17 9.26
CA LYS A 100 1.12 -9.90 9.66
C LYS A 100 0.75 -11.08 10.56
N GLY A 101 1.07 -12.30 10.15
CA GLY A 101 0.60 -13.49 10.86
C GLY A 101 -0.93 -13.54 10.91
N ASP A 102 -1.52 -13.52 12.11
CA ASP A 102 -2.97 -13.44 12.32
C ASP A 102 -3.48 -12.03 12.66
N GLU A 103 -2.57 -11.04 12.75
CA GLU A 103 -2.90 -9.69 13.17
C GLU A 103 -3.26 -8.79 11.97
N TRP A 104 -4.40 -8.10 12.07
CA TRP A 104 -4.83 -7.09 11.10
C TRP A 104 -4.63 -5.68 11.64
N CYS A 105 -3.98 -4.84 10.84
CA CYS A 105 -3.67 -3.46 11.19
C CYS A 105 -4.39 -2.50 10.26
N ILE A 106 -5.57 -2.06 10.70
CA ILE A 106 -6.40 -1.11 9.95
C ILE A 106 -6.13 0.32 10.44
N PRO A 107 -5.87 1.27 9.55
CA PRO A 107 -5.75 2.66 9.93
C PRO A 107 -7.13 3.29 10.17
N ASP A 108 -7.18 4.25 11.09
CA ASP A 108 -8.22 5.28 11.08
C ASP A 108 -7.90 6.29 9.96
N ALA A 109 -8.35 5.97 8.75
CA ALA A 109 -8.06 6.76 7.56
C ALA A 109 -8.58 8.20 7.69
N SER A 110 -9.71 8.42 8.36
CA SER A 110 -10.27 9.76 8.59
C SER A 110 -9.40 10.60 9.51
N THR A 111 -9.00 10.05 10.66
CA THR A 111 -8.12 10.76 11.59
C THR A 111 -6.75 11.03 10.96
N ASN A 112 -6.19 10.04 10.26
CA ASN A 112 -4.90 10.20 9.57
C ASN A 112 -4.97 11.20 8.42
N PHE A 113 -6.05 11.20 7.64
CA PHE A 113 -6.29 12.18 6.58
C PHE A 113 -6.32 13.60 7.13
N VAL A 114 -7.13 13.84 8.17
CA VAL A 114 -7.25 15.16 8.81
C VAL A 114 -5.91 15.62 9.35
N SER A 115 -5.13 14.71 9.96
CA SER A 115 -3.78 15.03 10.46
C SER A 115 -2.81 15.43 9.33
N LEU A 116 -2.80 14.70 8.21
CA LEU A 116 -1.95 15.00 7.06
C LEU A 116 -2.36 16.32 6.40
N PHE A 117 -3.67 16.50 6.18
CA PHE A 117 -4.23 17.72 5.62
C PHE A 117 -3.90 18.93 6.50
N HIS A 118 -4.15 18.85 7.81
CA HIS A 118 -3.85 19.95 8.73
C HIS A 118 -2.36 20.33 8.68
N SER A 119 -1.47 19.33 8.70
CA SER A 119 -0.02 19.57 8.65
C SER A 119 0.41 20.27 7.36
N ALA A 120 -0.12 19.84 6.21
CA ALA A 120 0.17 20.45 4.92
C ALA A 120 -0.48 21.84 4.77
N PHE A 121 -1.69 22.01 5.31
CA PHE A 121 -2.43 23.26 5.27
C PHE A 121 -1.76 24.35 6.12
N VAL A 122 -1.24 23.99 7.30
CA VAL A 122 -0.49 24.92 8.16
C VAL A 122 0.78 25.43 7.48
N ILE A 123 1.44 24.62 6.65
CA ILE A 123 2.59 25.06 5.86
C ILE A 123 2.18 26.11 4.82
N ALA A 124 1.00 25.95 4.21
CA ALA A 124 0.51 26.88 3.19
C ALA A 124 -0.03 28.19 3.77
N PHE A 125 -0.72 28.14 4.92
CA PHE A 125 -1.50 29.28 5.44
C PHE A 125 -1.19 29.66 6.90
N GLY A 126 -0.30 28.96 7.59
CA GLY A 126 -0.07 29.16 9.02
C GLY A 126 -1.11 28.48 9.91
N ASN A 127 -1.11 28.81 11.21
CA ASN A 127 -1.98 28.19 12.23
C ASN A 127 -3.41 28.76 12.24
N ASP A 128 -3.92 29.18 11.09
CA ASP A 128 -5.14 29.98 11.01
C ASP A 128 -6.43 29.13 11.00
N VAL A 129 -6.33 27.78 11.02
CA VAL A 129 -7.48 26.85 10.95
C VAL A 129 -7.50 25.92 12.16
N HIS A 130 -8.60 25.96 12.92
CA HIS A 130 -8.74 25.24 14.21
C HIS A 130 -9.73 24.10 14.20
N GLU A 131 -10.61 24.02 13.19
CA GLU A 131 -11.60 22.95 13.05
C GLU A 131 -11.50 22.37 11.64
N ILE A 132 -11.17 21.08 11.54
CA ILE A 132 -11.14 20.34 10.28
C ILE A 132 -11.90 19.04 10.50
N THR A 133 -12.93 18.82 9.69
CA THR A 133 -13.76 17.63 9.75
C THR A 133 -13.89 17.05 8.35
N VAL A 134 -13.73 15.74 8.25
CA VAL A 134 -14.01 14.99 7.03
C VAL A 134 -15.21 14.09 7.25
N LYS A 135 -16.16 14.13 6.31
CA LYS A 135 -17.28 13.18 6.26
C LYS A 135 -17.47 12.75 4.82
N GLU A 136 -17.26 11.46 4.57
CA GLU A 136 -17.31 10.89 3.22
C GLU A 136 -16.34 11.66 2.30
N LYS A 137 -16.86 12.30 1.24
CA LYS A 137 -16.09 13.10 0.28
C LYS A 137 -15.94 14.56 0.68
N ILE A 138 -16.65 15.01 1.71
CA ILE A 138 -16.74 16.42 2.09
C ILE A 138 -15.71 16.71 3.19
N LEU A 139 -14.83 17.66 2.88
CA LEU A 139 -13.92 18.26 3.85
C LEU A 139 -14.41 19.67 4.18
N SER A 140 -14.65 19.89 5.47
CA SER A 140 -15.05 21.20 5.99
C SER A 140 -14.05 21.69 7.02
N GLY A 141 -13.84 23.00 7.05
CA GLY A 141 -13.05 23.63 8.09
C GLY A 141 -13.39 25.09 8.32
N LYS A 142 -12.93 25.61 9.46
CA LYS A 142 -13.12 27.02 9.86
C LYS A 142 -11.80 27.64 10.28
N SER A 143 -11.58 28.88 9.85
CA SER A 143 -10.44 29.68 10.22
C SER A 143 -10.77 30.71 11.29
N ASP A 144 -9.72 31.31 11.85
CA ASP A 144 -9.83 32.55 12.59
C ASP A 144 -10.34 33.70 11.71
N VAL A 145 -10.85 34.74 12.39
CA VAL A 145 -11.33 35.97 11.78
C VAL A 145 -10.18 36.70 11.09
N LEU A 146 -10.18 36.75 9.75
CA LEU A 146 -9.26 37.61 9.02
C LEU A 146 -9.69 39.07 9.19
N LYS A 147 -8.74 39.90 9.65
CA LYS A 147 -8.88 41.35 9.67
C LYS A 147 -8.19 41.94 8.45
N LEU A 148 -8.98 42.60 7.61
CA LEU A 148 -8.53 43.37 6.45
C LEU A 148 -8.52 44.84 6.83
N ASP A 149 -7.33 45.38 7.04
CA ASP A 149 -7.13 46.83 7.16
C ASP A 149 -7.06 47.43 5.76
N THR A 150 -8.07 48.19 5.36
CA THR A 150 -8.07 48.93 4.09
C THR A 150 -7.64 50.36 4.33
N MET A 151 -6.66 50.86 3.56
CA MET A 151 -6.40 52.29 3.46
C MET A 151 -7.42 52.90 2.49
N PRO A 152 -8.04 54.06 2.81
CA PRO A 152 -8.93 54.75 1.88
C PRO A 152 -8.18 55.07 0.59
N PHE A 153 -8.87 54.93 -0.55
CA PHE A 153 -8.24 54.99 -1.89
C PHE A 153 -7.73 56.41 -2.24
N HIS A 154 -8.05 57.43 -1.43
CA HIS A 154 -7.59 58.81 -1.61
C HIS A 154 -6.44 59.20 -0.66
N THR A 155 -5.31 59.53 -1.29
CA THR A 155 -3.93 59.56 -0.79
C THR A 155 -3.56 60.66 0.22
N ASN A 156 -4.52 61.38 0.79
CA ASN A 156 -4.24 62.47 1.75
C ASN A 156 -5.03 62.38 3.07
N ALA A 157 -5.79 61.31 3.30
CA ALA A 157 -6.44 61.11 4.59
C ALA A 157 -5.38 60.84 5.67
N PRO A 158 -5.44 61.50 6.85
CA PRO A 158 -4.54 61.19 7.95
C PRO A 158 -4.64 59.69 8.30
N ARG A 159 -3.51 59.06 8.64
CA ARG A 159 -3.37 57.62 8.95
C ARG A 159 -4.35 57.09 10.01
N GLU A 160 -5.12 57.95 10.65
CA GLU A 160 -6.11 57.67 11.68
C GLU A 160 -7.44 57.10 11.15
N TYR A 161 -7.72 57.19 9.84
CA TYR A 161 -8.94 56.60 9.24
C TYR A 161 -8.63 55.26 8.55
N LYS A 162 -8.23 54.25 9.34
CA LYS A 162 -8.22 52.87 8.87
C LYS A 162 -9.60 52.26 9.08
N HIS A 163 -10.19 51.73 8.01
CA HIS A 163 -11.32 50.83 8.14
C HIS A 163 -10.79 49.40 8.29
N THR A 164 -11.15 48.75 9.39
CA THR A 164 -10.86 47.33 9.61
C THR A 164 -12.14 46.54 9.33
N TYR A 165 -12.07 45.66 8.34
CA TYR A 165 -13.13 44.70 8.04
C TYR A 165 -12.73 43.34 8.57
N SER A 166 -13.66 42.62 9.21
CA SER A 166 -13.44 41.28 9.72
C SER A 166 -14.27 40.26 8.95
N ARG A 167 -13.67 39.14 8.53
CA ARG A 167 -14.37 38.02 7.90
C ARG A 167 -13.89 36.70 8.48
N GLU A 168 -14.83 35.83 8.84
CA GLU A 168 -14.55 34.44 9.17
C GLU A 168 -14.49 33.64 7.87
N TYR A 169 -13.43 32.84 7.67
CA TYR A 169 -13.40 31.90 6.57
C TYR A 169 -13.88 30.53 7.04
N ALA A 170 -14.82 29.98 6.30
CA ALA A 170 -15.20 28.59 6.39
C ALA A 170 -15.17 28.03 4.98
N PHE A 171 -14.60 26.84 4.82
CA PHE A 171 -14.62 26.13 3.56
C PHE A 171 -15.39 24.82 3.74
N THR A 172 -16.07 24.43 2.67
CA THR A 172 -16.67 23.11 2.51
C THR A 172 -16.39 22.71 1.08
N ILE A 173 -15.48 21.76 0.90
CA ILE A 173 -15.07 21.29 -0.40
C ILE A 173 -15.41 19.80 -0.57
N ASP A 174 -15.86 19.46 -1.76
CA ASP A 174 -15.90 18.07 -2.19
C ASP A 174 -14.50 17.70 -2.70
N THR A 175 -13.87 16.75 -2.03
CA THR A 175 -12.54 16.25 -2.38
C THR A 175 -12.57 15.28 -3.56
N GLY A 176 -13.75 14.75 -3.92
CA GLY A 176 -13.93 13.68 -4.89
C GLY A 176 -13.49 12.29 -4.38
N TYR A 177 -12.73 12.26 -3.29
CA TYR A 177 -12.13 11.07 -2.71
C TYR A 177 -12.96 10.56 -1.52
N ASP A 178 -13.32 9.29 -1.53
CA ASP A 178 -14.09 8.67 -0.44
C ASP A 178 -13.18 7.82 0.44
N LEU A 179 -12.98 8.25 1.69
CA LEU A 179 -12.22 7.50 2.68
C LEU A 179 -12.90 6.15 3.06
N ALA A 180 -14.19 5.99 2.78
CA ALA A 180 -14.88 4.71 3.00
C ALA A 180 -14.31 3.59 2.12
N GLU A 181 -13.64 3.91 1.02
CA GLU A 181 -12.98 2.93 0.15
C GLU A 181 -11.96 2.05 0.89
N TYR A 182 -11.29 2.58 1.93
CA TYR A 182 -10.37 1.78 2.75
C TYR A 182 -11.04 0.56 3.36
N SER A 183 -12.30 0.70 3.81
CA SER A 183 -13.05 -0.41 4.41
C SER A 183 -13.35 -1.52 3.39
N THR A 184 -13.69 -1.14 2.16
CA THR A 184 -13.93 -2.08 1.06
C THR A 184 -12.63 -2.79 0.66
N ILE A 185 -11.55 -2.05 0.44
CA ILE A 185 -10.25 -2.63 0.05
C ILE A 185 -9.72 -3.54 1.15
N TYR A 186 -9.94 -3.17 2.42
CA TYR A 186 -9.61 -4.02 3.55
C TYR A 186 -10.38 -5.35 3.54
N GLN A 187 -11.70 -5.32 3.35
CA GLN A 187 -12.50 -6.55 3.25
C GLN A 187 -12.05 -7.44 2.09
N GLU A 188 -11.73 -6.83 0.94
CA GLU A 188 -11.14 -7.54 -0.21
C GLU A 188 -9.78 -8.17 0.14
N ALA A 189 -8.93 -7.45 0.87
CA ALA A 189 -7.63 -7.96 1.34
C ALA A 189 -7.80 -9.16 2.27
N GLN A 190 -8.73 -9.09 3.22
CA GLN A 190 -9.03 -10.21 4.14
C GLN A 190 -9.51 -11.45 3.40
N SER A 191 -10.43 -11.26 2.44
CA SER A 191 -10.92 -12.33 1.58
C SER A 191 -9.78 -12.98 0.79
N LEU A 192 -8.88 -12.17 0.24
CA LEU A 192 -7.73 -12.64 -0.53
C LEU A 192 -6.74 -13.45 0.33
N VAL A 193 -6.38 -12.96 1.52
CA VAL A 193 -5.51 -13.67 2.47
C VAL A 193 -6.15 -14.99 2.90
N THR A 194 -7.44 -14.98 3.23
CA THR A 194 -8.16 -16.19 3.64
C THR A 194 -8.20 -17.22 2.52
N ALA A 195 -8.46 -16.80 1.27
CA ALA A 195 -8.54 -17.70 0.13
C ALA A 195 -7.17 -18.26 -0.28
N CYS A 196 -6.09 -17.47 -0.15
CA CYS A 196 -4.80 -17.82 -0.73
C CYS A 196 -3.68 -18.15 0.26
N GLY A 197 -3.83 -17.82 1.55
CA GLY A 197 -2.83 -18.11 2.58
C GLY A 197 -2.51 -19.60 2.68
N ALA A 198 -3.54 -20.44 2.59
CA ALA A 198 -3.42 -21.90 2.62
C ALA A 198 -3.10 -22.55 1.25
N SER A 199 -2.91 -21.77 0.18
CA SER A 199 -2.55 -22.33 -1.13
C SER A 199 -1.04 -22.50 -1.24
N PRO A 200 -0.50 -23.70 -1.52
CA PRO A 200 0.93 -23.88 -1.80
C PRO A 200 1.41 -23.12 -3.04
N ASN A 201 0.55 -22.94 -4.04
CA ASN A 201 0.81 -22.12 -5.22
C ASN A 201 0.11 -20.75 -5.08
N LEU A 202 0.76 -19.86 -4.32
CA LEU A 202 0.22 -18.53 -4.03
C LEU A 202 -0.03 -17.71 -5.31
N LEU A 203 0.89 -17.74 -6.27
CA LEU A 203 0.78 -17.01 -7.54
C LEU A 203 -0.49 -17.38 -8.31
N SER A 204 -0.69 -18.69 -8.48
CA SER A 204 -1.89 -19.20 -9.16
C SER A 204 -3.15 -18.78 -8.41
N CYS A 205 -3.18 -18.89 -7.08
CA CYS A 205 -4.34 -18.49 -6.29
C CYS A 205 -4.65 -17.00 -6.43
N LEU A 206 -3.64 -16.13 -6.31
CA LEU A 206 -3.81 -14.68 -6.45
C LEU A 206 -4.34 -14.32 -7.83
N SER A 207 -3.82 -14.93 -8.90
CA SER A 207 -4.29 -14.64 -10.27
C SER A 207 -5.79 -14.94 -10.49
N GLN A 208 -6.35 -15.88 -9.71
CA GLN A 208 -7.75 -16.30 -9.77
C GLN A 208 -8.66 -15.49 -8.85
N ASN A 209 -8.16 -15.08 -7.68
CA ASN A 209 -8.97 -14.44 -6.63
C ASN A 209 -8.82 -12.91 -6.56
N MET A 210 -7.79 -12.35 -7.18
CA MET A 210 -7.52 -10.92 -7.14
C MET A 210 -8.42 -10.14 -8.12
N GLY A 211 -9.06 -9.08 -7.60
CA GLY A 211 -9.90 -8.16 -8.37
C GLY A 211 -9.14 -7.41 -9.47
N LEU A 212 -9.87 -6.83 -10.43
CA LEU A 212 -9.27 -6.11 -11.56
C LEU A 212 -8.50 -4.86 -11.12
N GLN A 213 -9.01 -4.14 -10.13
CA GLN A 213 -8.44 -2.91 -9.57
C GLN A 213 -7.11 -3.09 -8.83
N TRP A 214 -6.73 -4.34 -8.54
CA TRP A 214 -5.50 -4.72 -7.84
C TRP A 214 -4.32 -5.01 -8.79
N ARG A 215 -4.57 -5.04 -10.11
CA ARG A 215 -3.62 -5.48 -11.14
C ARG A 215 -2.73 -4.35 -11.68
N ASP A 216 -2.46 -3.32 -10.88
CA ASP A 216 -1.60 -2.23 -11.34
C ASP A 216 -0.12 -2.61 -11.27
N GLU A 217 0.44 -3.00 -12.41
CA GLU A 217 1.85 -3.37 -12.59
C GLU A 217 2.82 -2.22 -12.25
N THR A 218 2.36 -0.96 -12.14
CA THR A 218 3.24 0.18 -11.87
C THR A 218 3.83 0.18 -10.45
N CYS A 219 3.22 -0.55 -9.52
CA CYS A 219 3.72 -0.71 -8.14
C CYS A 219 4.38 -2.08 -7.94
N ILE A 220 4.01 -3.08 -8.73
CA ILE A 220 4.65 -4.39 -8.75
C ILE A 220 5.89 -4.28 -9.63
N THR A 221 7.01 -3.77 -9.11
CA THR A 221 8.26 -3.98 -9.85
C THR A 221 8.40 -5.48 -10.07
N LYS A 222 8.67 -5.92 -11.30
CA LYS A 222 8.65 -7.33 -11.74
C LYS A 222 9.49 -8.31 -10.88
N ASN A 223 10.25 -7.80 -9.91
CA ASN A 223 11.13 -8.53 -9.00
C ASN A 223 10.60 -8.63 -7.55
N TYR A 224 9.36 -8.19 -7.24
CA TYR A 224 8.84 -8.22 -5.86
C TYR A 224 8.18 -9.53 -5.45
N PHE A 225 8.08 -10.52 -6.35
CA PHE A 225 7.79 -11.87 -5.87
C PHE A 225 8.96 -12.32 -5.00
N PRO A 226 8.71 -12.60 -3.71
CA PRO A 226 9.75 -12.81 -2.75
C PRO A 226 10.67 -13.92 -3.27
N THR A 227 11.96 -13.61 -3.25
CA THR A 227 13.00 -14.63 -3.19
C THR A 227 12.63 -15.62 -2.08
N LEU A 228 12.83 -16.90 -2.38
CA LEU A 228 12.50 -18.08 -1.56
C LEU A 228 12.42 -17.79 -0.05
N GLY A 229 11.23 -17.94 0.55
CA GLY A 229 11.07 -18.02 2.00
C GLY A 229 10.16 -17.00 2.68
N THR A 230 9.64 -15.98 1.98
CA THR A 230 8.59 -15.10 2.56
C THR A 230 7.35 -15.11 1.70
N ARG A 231 6.18 -14.97 2.32
CA ARG A 231 4.88 -14.87 1.65
C ARG A 231 4.24 -13.50 1.83
N ILE A 232 5.07 -12.49 2.08
CA ILE A 232 4.63 -11.12 2.24
C ILE A 232 4.72 -10.42 0.89
N LEU A 233 3.58 -9.98 0.37
CA LEU A 233 3.47 -9.43 -0.97
C LEU A 233 2.96 -8.00 -0.94
N PRO A 234 3.58 -7.08 -1.71
CA PRO A 234 3.06 -5.74 -1.90
C PRO A 234 1.91 -5.73 -2.90
N PHE A 235 0.94 -4.85 -2.66
CA PHE A 235 -0.22 -4.60 -3.50
C PHE A 235 -0.38 -3.13 -3.79
N CYS A 236 -1.02 -2.87 -4.93
CA CYS A 236 -1.38 -1.53 -5.36
C CYS A 236 -2.79 -1.55 -5.95
N VAL A 237 -3.69 -0.83 -5.30
CA VAL A 237 -5.10 -0.79 -5.69
C VAL A 237 -5.42 0.59 -6.21
N ILE A 238 -5.99 0.68 -7.40
CA ILE A 238 -6.45 1.95 -7.96
C ILE A 238 -7.78 2.31 -7.31
N SER A 239 -7.93 3.56 -6.85
CA SER A 239 -9.20 4.02 -6.27
C SER A 239 -10.34 3.94 -7.29
N PRO A 240 -11.49 3.37 -6.91
CA PRO A 240 -12.66 3.31 -7.77
C PRO A 240 -13.30 4.71 -7.99
N SER A 241 -13.14 5.65 -7.05
CA SER A 241 -13.66 7.02 -7.23
C SER A 241 -12.70 7.94 -7.96
N VAL A 242 -11.38 7.78 -7.80
CA VAL A 242 -10.39 8.72 -8.34
C VAL A 242 -9.16 8.00 -8.91
N PHE A 243 -9.04 7.95 -10.24
CA PHE A 243 -8.04 7.12 -10.96
C PHE A 243 -6.56 7.43 -10.64
N ASP A 244 -6.24 8.61 -10.12
CA ASP A 244 -4.88 9.01 -9.77
C ASP A 244 -4.46 8.60 -8.35
N ILE A 245 -5.39 8.15 -7.52
CA ILE A 245 -5.11 7.68 -6.15
C ILE A 245 -4.85 6.18 -6.18
N LYS A 246 -3.69 5.78 -5.65
CA LYS A 246 -3.26 4.38 -5.57
C LYS A 246 -2.93 4.01 -4.12
N TYR A 247 -3.65 3.03 -3.61
CA TYR A 247 -3.42 2.47 -2.27
C TYR A 247 -2.23 1.52 -2.31
N LYS A 248 -1.20 1.77 -1.50
CA LYS A 248 -0.02 0.92 -1.38
C LYS A 248 0.02 0.26 -0.01
N PHE A 249 0.04 -1.06 0.02
CA PHE A 249 0.13 -1.84 1.24
C PHE A 249 0.72 -3.23 0.96
N ALA A 250 1.09 -3.97 1.99
CA ALA A 250 1.55 -5.34 1.89
C ALA A 250 0.67 -6.26 2.75
N LEU A 251 0.52 -7.49 2.29
CA LEU A 251 -0.22 -8.55 2.97
C LEU A 251 0.68 -9.75 3.20
N ASP A 252 0.61 -10.31 4.40
CA ASP A 252 1.27 -11.56 4.76
C ASP A 252 0.37 -12.76 4.42
N PHE A 253 0.87 -13.67 3.59
CA PHE A 253 0.23 -14.95 3.26
C PHE A 253 0.98 -16.14 3.84
N THR A 254 1.88 -15.92 4.81
CA THR A 254 2.54 -17.02 5.53
C THR A 254 1.43 -17.92 6.09
N PRO A 255 1.46 -19.22 5.77
CA PRO A 255 0.37 -20.10 6.16
C PRO A 255 0.29 -20.17 7.70
N PRO A 256 -0.91 -20.24 8.28
CA PRO A 256 -1.04 -20.41 9.72
C PRO A 256 -0.56 -21.80 10.18
N ASN A 257 -0.64 -22.80 9.29
CA ASN A 257 -0.31 -24.19 9.59
C ASN A 257 0.67 -24.74 8.54
N ALA A 258 1.41 -25.78 8.90
CA ALA A 258 2.30 -26.50 8.00
C ALA A 258 1.57 -27.04 6.75
N PHE A 259 2.16 -26.92 5.56
CA PHE A 259 1.55 -27.48 4.35
C PHE A 259 1.73 -29.01 4.29
N PRO A 260 0.68 -29.76 3.92
CA PRO A 260 0.83 -31.18 3.61
C PRO A 260 1.88 -31.40 2.52
N VAL A 261 2.74 -32.41 2.72
CA VAL A 261 3.78 -32.78 1.75
C VAL A 261 3.14 -33.33 0.48
N ARG A 262 3.66 -32.92 -0.68
CA ARG A 262 3.16 -33.31 -2.00
C ARG A 262 4.13 -34.26 -2.71
N ASP A 263 3.59 -34.98 -3.69
CA ASP A 263 4.32 -35.85 -4.60
C ASP A 263 5.18 -36.91 -3.89
N VAL A 264 4.70 -37.41 -2.75
CA VAL A 264 5.34 -38.47 -1.99
C VAL A 264 5.33 -39.76 -2.81
N SER A 265 6.52 -40.22 -3.19
CA SER A 265 6.73 -41.48 -3.90
C SER A 265 7.80 -42.30 -3.21
N VAL A 266 7.67 -43.63 -3.29
CA VAL A 266 8.64 -44.57 -2.75
C VAL A 266 8.99 -45.61 -3.81
N SER A 267 10.28 -45.88 -3.95
CA SER A 267 10.83 -46.89 -4.86
C SER A 267 11.87 -47.74 -4.16
N TYR A 268 11.91 -49.03 -4.44
CA TYR A 268 12.97 -49.92 -3.96
C TYR A 268 14.08 -50.06 -5.00
N ASP A 269 15.34 -49.97 -4.55
CA ASP A 269 16.51 -50.25 -5.36
C ASP A 269 17.15 -51.56 -4.89
N SER A 270 17.00 -52.61 -5.71
CA SER A 270 17.50 -53.94 -5.42
C SER A 270 19.02 -54.09 -5.52
N SER A 271 19.72 -53.13 -6.13
CA SER A 271 21.18 -53.16 -6.24
C SER A 271 21.88 -52.81 -4.93
N ILE A 272 21.21 -51.99 -4.11
CA ILE A 272 21.70 -51.49 -2.82
C ILE A 272 20.82 -51.90 -1.63
N ASP A 273 19.71 -52.60 -1.88
CA ASP A 273 18.77 -53.10 -0.86
C ASP A 273 18.20 -51.99 0.02
N ARG A 274 17.64 -50.94 -0.62
CA ARG A 274 17.15 -49.73 0.06
C ARG A 274 15.89 -49.18 -0.58
N TYR A 275 15.07 -48.52 0.25
CA TYR A 275 13.95 -47.72 -0.23
C TYR A 275 14.36 -46.25 -0.37
N ALA A 276 14.00 -45.65 -1.49
CA ALA A 276 14.16 -44.24 -1.77
C ALA A 276 12.79 -43.54 -1.68
N VAL A 277 12.66 -42.61 -0.75
CA VAL A 277 11.47 -41.76 -0.57
C VAL A 277 11.75 -40.41 -1.23
N ARG A 278 10.85 -39.97 -2.11
CA ARG A 278 10.93 -38.67 -2.78
C ARG A 278 9.68 -37.85 -2.51
N PHE A 279 9.85 -36.55 -2.30
CA PHE A 279 8.74 -35.62 -2.11
C PHE A 279 9.14 -34.18 -2.43
N THR A 280 8.16 -33.31 -2.69
CA THR A 280 8.43 -31.90 -2.96
C THR A 280 8.85 -31.17 -1.69
N LYS A 281 9.90 -30.36 -1.78
CA LYS A 281 10.32 -29.45 -0.71
C LYS A 281 9.23 -28.40 -0.44
N ASP A 282 8.94 -28.21 0.84
CA ASP A 282 8.21 -27.05 1.32
C ASP A 282 9.19 -26.01 1.89
N ASN A 283 9.18 -24.80 1.33
CA ASN A 283 10.06 -23.71 1.76
C ASN A 283 9.69 -23.11 3.13
N PHE A 284 8.51 -23.45 3.68
CA PHE A 284 8.08 -23.01 5.01
C PHE A 284 8.29 -24.08 6.08
N ALA A 285 8.62 -25.31 5.72
CA ALA A 285 8.84 -26.37 6.71
C ALA A 285 10.08 -26.05 7.56
N GLU A 286 9.93 -26.17 8.88
CA GLU A 286 11.04 -26.15 9.84
C GLU A 286 11.71 -27.52 9.94
N LYS A 287 10.91 -28.59 9.80
CA LYS A 287 11.36 -29.98 9.70
C LYS A 287 10.36 -30.82 8.92
N TYR A 288 10.84 -31.98 8.47
CA TYR A 288 10.02 -33.04 7.90
C TYR A 288 10.07 -34.26 8.81
N THR A 289 8.98 -35.00 8.91
CA THR A 289 8.95 -36.30 9.58
C THR A 289 8.54 -37.36 8.57
N ILE A 290 9.38 -38.38 8.40
CA ILE A 290 9.11 -39.53 7.54
C ILE A 290 8.70 -40.69 8.43
N TYR A 291 7.45 -41.13 8.28
CA TYR A 291 6.90 -42.32 8.93
C TYR A 291 6.94 -43.48 7.96
N TYR A 292 7.37 -44.64 8.44
CA TYR A 292 7.33 -45.86 7.63
C TYR A 292 7.03 -47.11 8.45
N SER A 293 6.48 -48.11 7.76
CA SER A 293 6.02 -49.38 8.34
C SER A 293 5.95 -50.48 7.28
N ASP A 294 6.00 -51.74 7.70
CA ASP A 294 5.64 -52.94 6.92
C ASP A 294 4.11 -53.09 6.70
N ALA A 295 3.30 -52.29 7.36
CA ALA A 295 1.85 -52.29 7.27
C ALA A 295 1.31 -51.71 5.94
N THR A 296 1.51 -52.42 4.83
CA THR A 296 1.15 -51.90 3.51
C THR A 296 -0.35 -51.70 3.25
N TYR A 297 -1.23 -52.16 4.16
CA TYR A 297 -2.67 -51.86 4.12
C TYR A 297 -3.01 -50.42 4.52
N LEU A 298 -2.04 -49.64 5.02
CA LEU A 298 -2.20 -48.23 5.31
C LEU A 298 -2.29 -47.36 4.05
N GLU A 299 -1.97 -47.90 2.87
CA GLU A 299 -2.02 -47.20 1.59
C GLU A 299 -3.31 -46.39 1.40
N GLY A 300 -3.16 -45.14 0.97
CA GLY A 300 -4.27 -44.24 0.68
C GLY A 300 -4.94 -43.61 1.91
N ARG A 301 -4.55 -43.97 3.14
CA ARG A 301 -5.03 -43.26 4.35
C ARG A 301 -4.46 -41.85 4.41
N SER A 302 -5.26 -40.91 4.92
CA SER A 302 -4.91 -39.50 5.08
C SER A 302 -5.30 -38.98 6.46
N GLY A 303 -4.72 -37.85 6.88
CA GLY A 303 -4.93 -37.25 8.20
C GLY A 303 -3.64 -37.14 9.02
N LYS A 304 -3.73 -37.09 10.35
CA LYS A 304 -2.55 -37.01 11.22
C LYS A 304 -1.73 -38.30 11.14
N ALA A 305 -0.44 -38.19 10.84
CA ALA A 305 0.44 -39.35 10.67
C ALA A 305 0.56 -40.16 11.96
N VAL A 306 0.64 -39.49 13.13
CA VAL A 306 0.63 -40.17 14.43
C VAL A 306 -0.60 -41.07 14.59
N ASP A 307 -1.81 -40.59 14.27
CA ASP A 307 -3.03 -41.39 14.40
C ASP A 307 -3.05 -42.60 13.44
N ILE A 308 -2.46 -42.45 12.26
CA ILE A 308 -2.37 -43.51 11.26
C ILE A 308 -1.39 -44.60 11.71
N PHE A 309 -0.17 -44.22 12.14
CA PHE A 309 0.91 -45.16 12.43
C PHE A 309 0.92 -45.66 13.88
N THR A 310 0.55 -44.87 14.88
CA THR A 310 0.60 -45.33 16.28
C THR A 310 -0.64 -46.12 16.68
N SER A 311 -1.84 -45.60 16.41
CA SER A 311 -3.10 -46.25 16.85
C SER A 311 -3.46 -47.48 16.04
N SER A 312 -3.04 -47.58 14.78
CA SER A 312 -3.46 -48.67 13.89
C SER A 312 -2.54 -49.89 13.90
N LEU A 313 -1.31 -49.78 14.45
CA LEU A 313 -0.26 -50.79 14.24
C LEU A 313 0.07 -51.63 15.48
N ALA A 314 -0.01 -51.02 16.67
CA ALA A 314 0.38 -51.69 17.92
C ALA A 314 -0.40 -52.99 18.19
N ASP A 315 -1.67 -53.05 17.78
CA ASP A 315 -2.54 -54.21 18.02
C ASP A 315 -2.30 -55.38 17.04
N PHE A 316 -1.61 -55.14 15.92
CA PHE A 316 -1.47 -56.10 14.83
C PHE A 316 -0.05 -56.63 14.64
N GLY A 317 0.91 -56.17 15.46
CA GLY A 317 2.30 -56.63 15.42
C GLY A 317 3.13 -56.08 14.27
N TYR A 318 2.60 -55.11 13.52
CA TYR A 318 3.36 -54.34 12.53
C TYR A 318 4.33 -53.41 13.24
N PHE A 319 5.53 -53.26 12.68
CA PHE A 319 6.47 -52.27 13.20
C PHE A 319 6.20 -50.91 12.55
N TYR A 320 6.61 -49.84 13.22
CA TYR A 320 6.71 -48.53 12.60
C TYR A 320 7.90 -47.79 13.17
N GLU A 321 8.41 -46.85 12.38
CA GLU A 321 9.50 -45.97 12.77
C GLU A 321 9.25 -44.57 12.18
N SER A 322 9.85 -43.56 12.77
CA SER A 322 9.79 -42.18 12.27
C SER A 322 11.17 -41.53 12.30
N ASN A 323 11.57 -40.89 11.21
CA ASN A 323 12.82 -40.14 11.12
C ASN A 323 12.55 -38.66 10.84
N GLU A 324 13.27 -37.78 11.52
CA GLU A 324 13.16 -36.33 11.33
C GLU A 324 14.28 -35.80 10.42
N ILE A 325 13.92 -34.92 9.51
CA ILE A 325 14.85 -34.22 8.61
C ILE A 325 14.73 -32.72 8.83
N GLN A 326 15.85 -32.08 9.10
CA GLN A 326 15.96 -30.62 9.16
C GLN A 326 16.32 -30.10 7.76
N PRO A 327 15.62 -29.08 7.21
CA PRO A 327 15.91 -28.50 5.89
C PRO A 327 17.35 -27.99 5.78
N ASN A 328 17.92 -27.50 6.88
CA ASN A 328 19.30 -27.01 6.94
C ASN A 328 20.35 -28.13 6.85
N ASN A 329 19.95 -29.40 7.02
CA ASN A 329 20.81 -30.56 6.92
C ASN A 329 20.71 -31.25 5.54
N LEU A 330 19.92 -30.70 4.61
CA LEU A 330 19.78 -31.26 3.27
C LEU A 330 21.09 -31.14 2.49
N ILE A 331 21.58 -32.26 1.97
CA ILE A 331 22.81 -32.32 1.18
C ILE A 331 22.47 -32.03 -0.28
N ILE A 332 23.09 -31.00 -0.87
CA ILE A 332 22.96 -30.72 -2.31
C ILE A 332 24.03 -31.56 -3.03
N ASN A 333 23.60 -32.61 -3.74
CA ASN A 333 24.48 -33.49 -4.50
C ASN A 333 23.77 -34.00 -5.77
N ASP A 334 24.09 -33.37 -6.91
CA ASP A 334 23.48 -33.68 -8.21
C ASP A 334 23.77 -35.12 -8.67
N ASP A 335 24.89 -35.70 -8.27
CA ASP A 335 25.24 -37.08 -8.65
C ASP A 335 24.27 -38.07 -7.99
N VAL A 336 23.97 -37.89 -6.70
CA VAL A 336 22.98 -38.73 -5.96
C VAL A 336 21.57 -38.58 -6.54
N CYS A 337 21.24 -37.41 -7.06
CA CYS A 337 19.97 -37.16 -7.71
C CYS A 337 19.82 -37.91 -9.05
N SER A 338 20.94 -38.29 -9.67
CA SER A 338 20.99 -39.05 -10.92
C SER A 338 21.28 -40.55 -10.72
N ASP A 339 21.99 -40.92 -9.64
CA ASP A 339 22.39 -42.28 -9.31
C ASP A 339 22.23 -42.54 -7.80
N PHE A 340 21.19 -43.29 -7.46
CA PHE A 340 20.79 -43.56 -6.07
C PHE A 340 21.80 -44.41 -5.29
N VAL A 341 22.69 -45.12 -5.99
CA VAL A 341 23.74 -45.95 -5.37
C VAL A 341 24.72 -45.11 -4.55
N LEU A 342 24.85 -43.83 -4.87
CA LEU A 342 25.75 -42.90 -4.19
C LEU A 342 25.19 -42.30 -2.89
N GLY A 343 23.92 -42.59 -2.57
CA GLY A 343 23.26 -42.11 -1.36
C GLY A 343 23.70 -42.87 -0.10
N ASP A 344 23.81 -42.14 1.01
CA ASP A 344 23.99 -42.71 2.34
C ASP A 344 22.62 -42.93 3.00
N ASP A 345 22.54 -43.96 3.84
CA ASP A 345 21.35 -44.25 4.65
C ASP A 345 21.06 -43.11 5.63
N GLU A 346 19.78 -42.88 5.88
CA GLU A 346 19.28 -41.88 6.84
C GLU A 346 19.73 -40.44 6.55
N LYS A 347 20.22 -40.19 5.32
CA LYS A 347 20.54 -38.85 4.83
C LYS A 347 19.50 -38.38 3.83
N ALA A 348 19.24 -37.08 3.88
CA ALA A 348 18.33 -36.40 2.98
C ALA A 348 19.11 -35.51 2.00
N TYR A 349 18.76 -35.62 0.73
CA TYR A 349 19.38 -34.92 -0.37
C TYR A 349 18.40 -33.96 -1.03
N LEU A 350 18.86 -32.79 -1.48
CA LEU A 350 18.05 -31.82 -2.21
C LEU A 350 18.40 -31.88 -3.70
N CYS A 351 17.43 -32.31 -4.50
CA CYS A 351 17.49 -32.50 -5.94
C CYS A 351 16.57 -31.49 -6.64
N GLY A 352 17.05 -30.26 -6.83
CA GLY A 352 16.20 -29.14 -7.24
C GLY A 352 15.16 -28.81 -6.15
N ASP A 353 13.88 -28.97 -6.47
CA ASP A 353 12.76 -28.81 -5.50
C ASP A 353 12.28 -30.16 -4.92
N THR A 354 13.00 -31.26 -5.17
CA THR A 354 12.66 -32.59 -4.64
C THR A 354 13.62 -32.96 -3.51
N ILE A 355 13.09 -33.45 -2.40
CA ILE A 355 13.87 -34.08 -1.34
C ILE A 355 13.89 -35.59 -1.59
N LEU A 356 15.06 -36.19 -1.46
CA LEU A 356 15.31 -37.63 -1.58
C LEU A 356 15.86 -38.15 -0.25
N TYR A 357 15.28 -39.21 0.29
CA TYR A 357 15.69 -39.84 1.55
C TYR A 357 15.79 -41.36 1.40
N PHE A 358 16.82 -41.96 1.97
CA PHE A 358 17.06 -43.40 1.90
C PHE A 358 16.73 -44.09 3.23
N ILE A 359 15.94 -45.15 3.15
CA ILE A 359 15.59 -46.04 4.27
C ILE A 359 16.30 -47.37 4.06
N SER A 360 17.12 -47.76 5.03
CA SER A 360 17.66 -49.11 5.17
C SER A 360 17.30 -49.61 6.57
N ASP A 361 16.30 -50.48 6.65
CA ASP A 361 15.82 -51.05 7.91
C ASP A 361 15.64 -52.55 7.72
N ASN A 362 16.37 -53.34 8.49
CA ASN A 362 16.38 -54.80 8.37
C ASN A 362 15.06 -55.47 8.80
N ARG A 363 14.15 -54.72 9.42
CA ARG A 363 12.79 -55.16 9.74
C ARG A 363 11.87 -55.13 8.51
N LEU A 364 12.20 -54.33 7.49
CA LEU A 364 11.48 -54.33 6.22
C LEU A 364 11.85 -55.60 5.45
N THR A 365 10.90 -56.53 5.34
CA THR A 365 11.09 -57.68 4.46
C THR A 365 10.88 -57.27 3.00
N THR A 366 11.74 -57.74 2.11
CA THR A 366 11.67 -57.45 0.68
C THR A 366 10.40 -57.99 0.02
N ASP A 367 9.61 -58.84 0.66
CA ASP A 367 8.47 -59.49 0.02
C ASP A 367 7.15 -58.76 0.29
N GLU A 368 7.06 -57.98 1.36
CA GLU A 368 5.81 -57.38 1.83
C GLU A 368 5.63 -55.91 1.41
N GLY A 369 6.72 -55.23 1.06
CA GLY A 369 6.73 -53.82 0.67
C GLY A 369 6.79 -52.86 1.87
N ILE A 370 6.62 -51.57 1.59
CA ILE A 370 6.68 -50.50 2.61
C ILE A 370 5.50 -49.54 2.45
N ALA A 371 4.94 -49.09 3.57
CA ALA A 371 4.04 -47.95 3.66
C ALA A 371 4.80 -46.73 4.20
N VAL A 372 4.70 -45.59 3.51
CA VAL A 372 5.41 -44.35 3.87
C VAL A 372 4.45 -43.17 3.90
N ALA A 373 4.58 -42.31 4.91
CA ALA A 373 4.00 -40.97 4.94
C ALA A 373 5.08 -39.95 5.26
N VAL A 374 4.93 -38.75 4.71
CA VAL A 374 5.81 -37.62 5.02
C VAL A 374 4.95 -36.45 5.46
N THR A 375 5.32 -35.83 6.57
CA THR A 375 4.71 -34.61 7.09
C THR A 375 5.75 -33.50 7.18
N THR A 376 5.27 -32.28 7.32
CA THR A 376 6.05 -31.08 7.62
C THR A 376 5.69 -30.58 9.00
N ILE A 377 6.59 -29.86 9.65
CA ILE A 377 6.32 -29.15 10.89
C ILE A 377 6.64 -27.67 10.68
N PHE A 378 5.76 -26.81 11.13
CA PHE A 378 5.87 -25.35 11.06
C PHE A 378 5.24 -24.76 12.33
N ASP A 379 5.95 -23.86 13.01
CA ASP A 379 5.56 -23.30 14.31
C ASP A 379 5.15 -24.36 15.35
N GLY A 380 5.88 -25.49 15.35
CA GLY A 380 5.61 -26.62 16.24
C GLY A 380 4.39 -27.49 15.88
N GLU A 381 3.62 -27.14 14.86
CA GLU A 381 2.48 -27.93 14.40
C GLU A 381 2.83 -28.83 13.21
N GLU A 382 2.43 -30.09 13.28
CA GLU A 382 2.62 -31.07 12.22
C GLU A 382 1.45 -31.06 11.21
N SER A 383 1.78 -31.05 9.91
CA SER A 383 0.80 -31.15 8.84
C SER A 383 0.15 -32.54 8.77
N ASP A 384 -1.04 -32.57 8.17
CA ASP A 384 -1.67 -33.84 7.82
C ASP A 384 -0.92 -34.48 6.64
N THR A 385 -0.87 -35.81 6.60
CA THR A 385 -0.46 -36.52 5.39
C THR A 385 -1.61 -36.55 4.38
N LEU A 386 -1.30 -36.22 3.12
CA LEU A 386 -2.27 -36.30 2.02
C LEU A 386 -2.67 -37.74 1.71
N GLN A 387 -1.70 -38.65 1.74
CA GLN A 387 -1.89 -40.08 1.56
C GLN A 387 -0.64 -40.84 2.03
N VAL A 388 -0.84 -42.03 2.57
CA VAL A 388 0.23 -43.01 2.73
C VAL A 388 0.52 -43.65 1.36
N THR A 389 1.77 -43.57 0.91
CA THR A 389 2.23 -44.17 -0.34
C THR A 389 2.82 -45.55 -0.06
N LYS A 390 2.59 -46.49 -0.97
CA LYS A 390 3.11 -47.86 -0.90
C LYS A 390 4.09 -48.15 -2.03
N HIS A 391 5.07 -48.98 -1.75
CA HIS A 391 5.81 -49.72 -2.77
C HIS A 391 5.64 -51.23 -2.58
N LEU A 392 5.32 -51.95 -3.65
CA LEU A 392 5.36 -53.42 -3.69
C LEU A 392 6.61 -53.83 -4.46
N ASN A 393 7.39 -54.75 -3.89
CA ASN A 393 8.48 -55.37 -4.61
C ASN A 393 7.88 -56.41 -5.55
N SER A 394 7.79 -56.07 -6.84
CA SER A 394 7.28 -56.95 -7.91
C SER A 394 8.38 -57.72 -8.61
#